data_AF-A0A5J5T4C2-F1
#
_entry.id   AF-A0A5J5T4C2-F1
#
_cell.length_a   1.000
_cell.length_b   1.000
_cell.length_c   1.000
_cell.angle_alpha   90.00
_cell.angle_beta   90.00
_cell.angle_gamma   90.00
#
_symmetry.space_group_name_H-M   'P 1'
#
loop_
_entity.id
_entity.type
_entity.pdbx_description
1 polymer ?
#
loop_
_entity_poly.entity_id
_entity_poly.type
_entity_poly.pdbx_seq_one_letter_code
_entity_poly.pdbx_strand_id
1 'polypeptide(L)'
;MAKALVFSILVALLSIIFSSLPTNALLGCFEPCQRREECRGQLVCLNGQCVDNPDARIKLCNLIRRPPPPSPRGPPPPPPSSPPPPPSPRPRRSPPPPPSPRPRRRPPPPPPPRRQPPPPPPPRR
;
A
#
# COMPACT_ATOMS: atom_id res chain seq x y z
N MET A 1 12.46 -58.57 44.52
CA MET A 1 11.38 -58.36 43.53
C MET A 1 10.95 -56.90 43.41
N ALA A 2 10.50 -56.24 44.49
CA ALA A 2 9.98 -54.86 44.43
C ALA A 2 10.97 -53.79 43.90
N LYS A 3 12.25 -53.89 44.25
CA LYS A 3 13.29 -52.93 43.81
C LYS A 3 13.50 -52.92 42.29
N ALA A 4 13.37 -54.08 41.64
CA ALA A 4 13.50 -54.20 40.19
C ALA A 4 12.27 -53.61 39.46
N LEU A 5 11.07 -53.76 40.04
CA LEU A 5 9.85 -53.16 39.51
C LEU A 5 9.87 -51.63 39.62
N VAL A 6 10.33 -51.08 40.75
CA VAL A 6 10.49 -49.64 40.93
C VAL A 6 11.49 -49.05 39.94
N PHE A 7 12.62 -49.74 39.73
CA PHE A 7 13.62 -49.31 38.74
C PHE A 7 13.06 -49.36 37.31
N SER A 8 12.33 -50.42 36.97
CA SER A 8 11.69 -50.56 35.66
C SER A 8 10.64 -49.48 35.38
N ILE A 9 9.81 -49.14 36.37
CA ILE A 9 8.81 -48.07 36.27
C ILE A 9 9.49 -46.70 36.11
N LEU A 10 10.56 -46.43 36.88
CA LEU A 10 11.30 -45.18 36.78
C LEU A 10 11.91 -44.98 35.39
N VAL A 11 12.52 -46.03 34.84
CA VAL A 11 13.10 -45.99 33.49
C VAL A 11 12.02 -45.76 32.43
N ALA A 12 10.87 -46.44 32.53
CA ALA A 12 9.76 -46.25 31.59
C ALA A 12 9.20 -44.81 31.60
N LEU A 13 9.05 -44.21 32.79
CA LEU A 13 8.61 -42.82 32.93
C LEU A 13 9.62 -41.84 32.32
N LEU A 14 10.92 -42.04 32.56
CA LEU A 14 11.97 -41.21 31.96
C LEU A 14 11.97 -41.34 30.43
N SER A 15 11.78 -42.53 29.88
CA SER A 15 11.68 -42.73 28.43
C SER A 15 10.53 -41.93 27.82
N ILE A 16 9.35 -41.93 28.42
CA ILE A 16 8.18 -41.19 27.92
C ILE A 16 8.44 -39.66 27.94
N ILE A 17 9.08 -39.16 29.00
CA ILE A 17 9.44 -37.75 29.13
C ILE A 17 10.47 -37.38 28.04
N PHE A 18 11.56 -38.15 27.91
CA PHE A 18 12.60 -37.87 26.91
C PHE A 18 12.13 -38.02 25.47
N SER A 19 11.21 -38.94 25.17
CA SER A 19 10.61 -39.08 23.84
C SER A 19 9.70 -37.90 23.46
N SER A 20 9.09 -37.23 24.45
CA SER A 20 8.29 -36.03 24.22
C SER A 20 9.11 -34.75 24.14
N LEU A 21 10.39 -34.77 24.54
CA LEU A 21 11.27 -33.64 24.30
C LEU A 21 11.62 -33.61 22.80
N PRO A 22 11.32 -32.53 22.08
CA PRO A 22 11.73 -32.37 20.69
C PRO A 22 13.23 -32.05 20.64
N THR A 23 14.08 -33.02 20.98
CA THR A 23 15.54 -32.90 20.97
C THR A 23 16.06 -32.53 19.58
N ASN A 24 15.30 -32.87 18.53
CA ASN A 24 15.61 -32.53 17.14
C ASN A 24 15.24 -31.09 16.74
N ALA A 25 14.36 -30.40 17.48
CA ALA A 25 14.11 -28.96 17.32
C ALA A 25 15.15 -28.11 18.08
N LEU A 26 15.84 -28.71 19.05
CA LEU A 26 16.82 -28.09 19.93
C LEU A 26 18.08 -27.59 19.21
N LEU A 27 18.48 -28.24 18.10
CA LEU A 27 19.71 -27.90 17.36
C LEU A 27 19.51 -26.93 16.18
N GLY A 28 18.26 -26.52 15.87
CA GLY A 28 17.98 -25.66 14.70
C GLY A 28 18.06 -24.16 14.97
N CYS A 29 18.42 -23.74 16.19
CA CYS A 29 18.39 -22.33 16.58
C CYS A 29 19.52 -21.53 15.92
N PHE A 30 19.13 -20.37 15.37
CA PHE A 30 19.98 -19.44 14.63
C PHE A 30 20.59 -20.00 13.35
N GLU A 31 20.07 -21.13 12.85
CA GLU A 31 20.42 -21.63 11.53
C GLU A 31 19.84 -20.71 10.44
N PRO A 32 20.55 -20.54 9.30
CA PRO A 32 20.07 -19.73 8.20
C PRO A 32 18.81 -20.34 7.58
N CYS A 33 17.84 -19.49 7.21
CA CYS A 33 16.60 -19.91 6.57
C CYS A 33 16.08 -18.86 5.60
N GLN A 34 15.35 -19.29 4.57
CA GLN A 34 14.58 -18.41 3.69
C GLN A 34 13.07 -18.52 3.98
N ARG A 35 12.59 -19.73 4.28
CA ARG A 35 11.20 -20.05 4.57
C ARG A 35 11.04 -20.76 5.92
N ARG A 36 9.84 -20.70 6.48
CA ARG A 36 9.50 -21.33 7.77
C ARG A 36 9.73 -22.84 7.78
N GLU A 37 9.48 -23.50 6.65
CA GLU A 37 9.61 -24.95 6.45
C GLU A 37 11.06 -25.45 6.57
N GLU A 38 12.05 -24.57 6.44
CA GLU A 38 13.47 -24.89 6.64
C GLU A 38 13.83 -24.99 8.13
N CYS A 39 13.00 -24.42 9.00
CA CYS A 39 13.19 -24.45 10.44
C CYS A 39 12.52 -25.69 11.07
N ARG A 40 13.22 -26.32 12.03
CA ARG A 40 12.74 -27.54 12.67
C ARG A 40 11.68 -27.26 13.75
N GLY A 41 10.66 -28.11 13.81
CA GLY A 41 9.68 -28.12 14.90
C GLY A 41 8.83 -26.85 14.95
N GLN A 42 8.85 -26.15 16.08
CA GLN A 42 8.05 -24.94 16.33
C GLN A 42 8.80 -23.64 16.02
N LEU A 43 10.01 -23.73 15.44
CA LEU A 43 10.79 -22.56 15.07
C LEU A 43 10.18 -21.83 13.86
N VAL A 44 10.41 -20.53 13.79
CA VAL A 44 9.99 -19.67 12.68
C VAL A 44 11.20 -19.02 12.03
N CYS A 45 11.12 -18.78 10.72
CA CYS A 45 12.16 -18.06 10.02
C CYS A 45 11.94 -16.55 10.17
N LEU A 46 12.82 -15.85 10.89
CA LEU A 46 12.79 -14.40 11.08
C LEU A 46 14.17 -13.81 10.80
N ASN A 47 14.23 -12.76 9.99
CA ASN A 47 15.48 -12.11 9.56
C ASN A 47 16.52 -13.09 8.99
N GLY A 48 16.04 -14.11 8.28
CA GLY A 48 16.90 -15.14 7.70
C GLY A 48 17.48 -16.15 8.70
N GLN A 49 16.95 -16.19 9.93
CA GLN A 49 17.38 -17.12 10.97
C GLN A 49 16.19 -17.85 11.61
N CYS A 50 16.38 -19.13 11.93
CA CYS A 50 15.42 -19.90 12.69
C CYS A 50 15.45 -19.48 14.15
N VAL A 51 14.33 -18.95 14.64
CA VAL A 51 14.17 -18.48 16.02
C VAL A 51 12.87 -19.05 16.62
N ASP A 52 12.72 -18.95 17.94
CA ASP A 52 11.48 -19.35 18.60
C ASP A 52 10.27 -18.59 18.04
N ASN A 53 9.14 -19.28 17.87
CA ASN A 53 7.88 -18.61 17.58
C ASN A 53 7.58 -17.58 18.69
N PRO A 54 7.26 -16.31 18.37
CA PRO A 54 6.90 -15.31 19.39
C PRO A 54 5.74 -15.73 20.29
N ASP A 55 4.84 -16.58 19.80
CA ASP A 55 3.70 -17.12 20.56
C ASP A 55 4.06 -18.35 21.40
N ALA A 56 5.29 -18.87 21.27
CA ALA A 56 5.75 -19.98 22.08
C ALA A 56 5.95 -19.52 23.53
N ARG A 57 5.33 -20.25 24.46
CA ARG A 57 5.49 -20.01 25.91
C ARG A 57 6.92 -20.20 26.42
N ILE A 58 7.76 -20.92 25.66
CA ILE A 58 9.13 -21.25 26.05
C ILE A 58 10.07 -20.71 24.97
N LYS A 59 11.00 -19.84 25.37
CA LYS A 59 12.07 -19.31 24.51
C LYS A 59 13.25 -20.29 24.52
N LEU A 60 13.10 -21.36 23.75
CA LEU A 60 14.01 -22.50 23.73
C LEU A 60 15.39 -22.08 23.20
N CYS A 61 15.46 -21.31 22.12
CA CYS A 61 16.73 -20.89 21.52
C CYS A 61 17.61 -20.09 22.48
N ASN A 62 17.03 -19.20 23.28
CA ASN A 62 17.78 -18.43 24.28
C ASN A 62 18.30 -19.29 25.43
N LEU A 63 17.70 -20.47 25.67
CA LEU A 63 18.10 -21.37 26.74
C LEU A 63 19.29 -22.26 26.34
N ILE A 64 19.39 -22.62 25.06
CA ILE A 64 20.35 -23.62 24.56
C ILE A 64 21.56 -22.96 23.90
N ARG A 65 21.34 -21.87 23.16
CA ARG A 65 22.41 -21.15 22.46
C ARG A 65 22.38 -19.69 22.86
N ARG A 66 23.58 -19.14 23.06
CA ARG A 66 23.70 -17.68 23.01
C ARG A 66 23.37 -17.24 21.59
N PRO A 67 22.56 -16.18 21.42
CA PRO A 67 22.36 -15.59 20.10
C PRO A 67 23.71 -15.29 19.46
N PRO A 68 23.90 -15.60 18.16
CA PRO A 68 25.06 -15.14 17.46
C PRO A 68 25.12 -13.61 17.55
N PRO A 69 26.33 -13.01 17.49
CA PRO A 69 26.44 -11.57 17.35
C PRO A 69 25.57 -11.12 16.17
N PRO A 70 24.94 -9.93 16.26
CA PRO A 70 24.10 -9.45 15.17
C PRO A 70 24.92 -9.50 13.88
N SER A 71 24.41 -10.17 12.85
CA SER A 71 25.02 -10.13 11.53
C SER A 71 25.28 -8.67 11.18
N PRO A 72 26.44 -8.33 10.57
CA PRO A 72 26.65 -7.02 9.99
C PRO A 72 25.41 -6.70 9.17
N ARG A 73 24.69 -5.63 9.54
CA ARG A 73 23.58 -5.17 8.71
C ARG A 73 24.20 -4.94 7.35
N GLY A 74 23.76 -5.72 6.36
CA GLY A 74 24.08 -5.42 4.98
C GLY A 74 23.71 -3.96 4.71
N PRO A 75 24.31 -3.34 3.68
CA PRO A 75 23.92 -2.00 3.29
C PRO A 75 22.38 -1.93 3.22
N PRO A 76 21.78 -0.84 3.74
CA PRO A 76 20.33 -0.69 3.69
C PRO A 76 19.85 -0.93 2.26
N PRO A 77 18.67 -1.56 2.07
CA PRO A 77 18.11 -1.70 0.74
C PRO A 77 18.09 -0.33 0.08
N PRO A 78 18.39 -0.24 -1.23
CA PRO A 78 18.36 1.03 -1.93
C PRO A 78 16.99 1.68 -1.70
N PRO A 79 16.93 3.01 -1.54
CA PRO A 79 15.65 3.69 -1.40
C PRO A 79 14.74 3.29 -2.57
N PRO A 80 13.43 3.09 -2.33
CA PRO A 80 12.50 2.86 -3.42
C PRO A 80 12.69 3.96 -4.46
N SER A 81 12.71 3.57 -5.73
CA SER A 81 12.81 4.51 -6.84
C SER A 81 11.79 5.62 -6.63
N SER A 82 12.24 6.87 -6.67
CA SER A 82 11.34 8.03 -6.59
C SER A 82 10.21 7.85 -7.61
N PRO A 83 8.94 8.12 -7.25
CA PRO A 83 7.85 8.05 -8.20
C PRO A 83 8.18 8.95 -9.41
N PRO A 84 7.76 8.56 -10.62
CA PRO A 84 7.98 9.40 -11.80
C PRO A 84 7.41 10.80 -11.53
N PRO A 85 8.06 11.86 -12.06
CA PRO A 85 7.57 13.22 -11.89
C PRO A 85 6.13 13.33 -12.42
N PRO A 86 5.29 14.18 -11.80
CA PRO A 86 3.95 14.41 -12.32
C PRO A 86 4.01 14.89 -13.77
N PRO A 87 3.04 14.50 -14.62
CA PRO A 87 3.00 14.97 -16.00
C PRO A 87 2.96 16.50 -16.03
N SER A 88 3.68 17.09 -16.98
CA SER A 88 3.70 18.54 -17.16
C SER A 88 2.28 19.11 -17.22
N PRO A 89 2.01 20.26 -16.57
CA PRO A 89 0.70 20.87 -16.62
C PRO A 89 0.28 21.10 -18.08
N ARG A 90 -0.92 20.63 -18.42
CA ARG A 90 -1.48 20.83 -19.75
C ARG A 90 -1.55 22.35 -20.01
N PRO A 91 -1.10 22.85 -21.17
CA PRO A 91 -1.22 24.25 -21.50
C PRO A 91 -2.66 24.71 -21.28
N ARG A 92 -2.82 25.78 -20.48
CA ARG A 92 -4.12 26.40 -20.24
C ARG A 92 -4.68 26.77 -21.61
N ARG A 93 -5.84 26.21 -21.98
CA ARG A 93 -6.52 26.58 -23.23
C ARG A 93 -6.67 28.10 -23.22
N SER A 94 -6.25 28.75 -24.31
CA SER A 94 -6.47 30.18 -24.50
C SER A 94 -7.95 30.50 -24.26
N PRO A 95 -8.27 31.60 -23.56
CA PRO A 95 -9.65 32.03 -23.43
C PRO A 95 -10.28 32.18 -24.82
N PRO A 96 -11.59 31.89 -24.97
CA PRO A 96 -12.28 32.07 -26.23
C PRO A 96 -12.16 33.54 -26.69
N PRO A 97 -12.13 33.79 -28.02
CA PRO A 97 -12.10 35.15 -28.53
C PRO A 97 -13.34 35.93 -28.06
N PRO A 98 -13.22 37.27 -27.90
CA PRO A 98 -14.35 38.09 -27.53
C PRO A 98 -15.50 37.96 -28.55
N PRO A 99 -16.77 38.06 -28.10
CA PRO A 99 -17.91 38.00 -29.00
C PRO A 99 -17.82 39.10 -30.07
N SER A 100 -18.16 38.74 -31.31
CA SER A 100 -18.11 39.68 -32.43
C SER A 100 -19.00 40.91 -32.16
N PRO A 101 -18.54 42.12 -32.54
CA PRO A 101 -19.33 43.33 -32.37
C PRO A 101 -20.64 43.21 -33.14
N ARG A 102 -21.74 43.57 -32.47
CA ARG A 102 -23.08 43.57 -33.07
C ARG A 102 -23.08 44.48 -34.30
N PRO A 103 -23.61 44.05 -35.45
CA PRO A 103 -23.76 44.92 -36.61
C PRO A 103 -24.54 46.18 -36.20
N ARG A 104 -23.99 47.36 -36.48
CA ARG A 104 -24.69 48.63 -36.26
C ARG A 104 -26.03 48.56 -37.01
N ARG A 105 -27.14 48.65 -36.28
CA ARG A 105 -28.47 48.78 -36.88
C ARG A 105 -28.46 50.01 -37.79
N ARG A 106 -28.88 49.85 -39.05
CA ARG A 106 -29.07 50.98 -39.95
C ARG A 106 -30.04 51.98 -39.29
N PRO A 107 -29.81 53.29 -39.44
CA PRO A 107 -30.76 54.30 -39.01
C PRO A 107 -32.14 54.02 -39.62
N PRO A 108 -33.24 54.30 -38.90
CA PRO A 108 -34.57 54.21 -39.48
C PRO A 108 -34.70 55.17 -40.68
N PRO A 109 -35.50 54.81 -41.69
CA PRO A 109 -35.75 55.70 -42.82
C PRO A 109 -36.45 56.99 -42.36
N PRO A 110 -36.26 58.11 -43.09
CA PRO A 110 -36.94 59.36 -42.79
C PRO A 110 -38.47 59.21 -42.89
N PRO A 111 -39.25 60.01 -42.13
CA PRO A 111 -40.70 59.97 -42.18
C PRO A 111 -41.23 60.37 -43.58
N PRO A 112 -42.39 59.83 -43.98
CA PRO A 112 -42.98 60.17 -45.28
C PRO A 112 -43.38 61.65 -45.33
N PRO A 113 -43.33 62.27 -46.53
CA PRO A 113 -43.75 63.66 -46.70
C PRO A 113 -45.24 63.82 -46.34
N ARG A 114 -45.54 64.86 -45.57
CA ARG A 114 -46.93 65.24 -45.25
C ARG A 114 -47.68 65.49 -46.55
N ARG A 115 -48.79 64.77 -46.76
CA ARG A 115 -49.73 65.07 -47.85
C ARG A 115 -50.29 66.47 -47.61
N GLN A 116 -50.08 67.38 -48.55
CA GLN A 116 -50.80 68.65 -48.56
C GLN A 116 -52.29 68.38 -48.80
N PRO A 117 -53.20 69.10 -48.13
CA PRO A 117 -54.61 69.03 -48.45
C PRO A 117 -54.85 69.44 -49.91
N PRO A 118 -55.85 68.85 -50.59
CA PRO A 118 -56.20 69.30 -51.93
C PRO A 118 -56.60 70.79 -51.90
N PRO A 119 -56.32 71.55 -52.98
CA PRO A 119 -56.76 72.93 -53.09
C PRO A 119 -58.30 73.02 -53.03
N PRO A 120 -58.85 74.14 -52.52
CA PRO A 120 -60.29 74.34 -52.48
C PRO A 120 -60.88 74.32 -53.90
N PRO A 121 -62.14 73.89 -54.06
CA PRO A 121 -62.79 73.88 -55.37
C PRO A 121 -62.92 75.31 -55.92
N PRO A 122 -62.87 75.47 -57.25
CA PRO A 122 -63.01 76.78 -57.87
C PRO A 122 -64.41 77.39 -57.59
N PRO A 123 -64.51 78.72 -57.52
CA PRO A 123 -65.79 79.40 -57.33
C PRO A 123 -66.73 79.15 -58.53
N ARG A 124 -68.00 78.89 -58.24
CA ARG A 124 -69.04 78.73 -59.28
C ARG A 124 -69.56 80.09 -59.73
N ARG A 125 -69.15 80.54 -60.93
CA ARG A 125 -69.99 81.06 -62.02
C ARG A 125 -69.15 81.65 -63.15
#